data_AF-A0EBU9-F1
#
_entry.id   AF-A0EBU9-F1
#
_cell.length_a   1.000
_cell.length_b   1.000
_cell.length_c   1.000
_cell.angle_alpha   90.00
_cell.angle_beta   90.00
_cell.angle_gamma   90.00
#
_symmetry.space_group_name_H-M   'P 1'
#
loop_
_entity.id
_entity.type
_entity.pdbx_description
1 polymer ?
#
loop_
_entity_poly.entity_id
_entity_poly.type
_entity_poly.pdbx_seq_one_letter_code
_entity_poly.pdbx_strand_id
1 'polypeptide(L)'
;MHEETNSFTSSVLSDNPMMSEQDAQLIVQSYNSTIQSLVKENDVLQKKLEEYVQNEKEEEQKLQQTKHQYETQITRMEQLKQQQLQIDQEREQIFTNSIFQQQKQLVPNAVNYLYEFLHQDQKQPSHTNIIHNQGMDTQNSLMQFDEDVSPRIEQNDPSLLKDLHKQKEELGNQKNQLISQILESLAKYAELQLQKCSKKECQQCHLLYNPRTNYIDSCLFHSGKLKFYSCKKCGADDYYTCCNKCIRCSEGCKTNFHQPKP
;
A
#
# COMPACT_ATOMS: atom_id res chain seq x y z
N MET A 1 -26.15 27.00 30.81
CA MET A 1 -26.60 27.75 32.00
C MET A 1 -27.08 29.10 31.51
N HIS A 2 -28.36 29.20 31.20
CA HIS A 2 -29.05 30.48 31.02
C HIS A 2 -30.18 30.45 32.04
N GLU A 3 -30.01 31.24 33.10
CA GLU A 3 -31.06 31.56 34.06
C GLU A 3 -31.89 32.69 33.45
N GLU A 4 -33.09 32.37 32.96
CA GLU A 4 -34.10 33.37 32.67
C GLU A 4 -35.03 33.47 33.88
N THR A 5 -34.87 34.57 34.61
CA THR A 5 -35.72 34.99 35.71
C THR A 5 -37.08 35.42 35.18
N ASN A 6 -38.08 34.56 35.31
CA ASN A 6 -39.48 34.90 35.06
C ASN A 6 -40.08 35.64 36.26
N SER A 7 -40.27 36.95 36.06
CA SER A 7 -41.03 37.85 36.93
C SER A 7 -42.53 37.52 36.85
N PHE A 8 -43.06 36.89 37.89
CA PHE A 8 -44.50 36.70 38.08
C PHE A 8 -45.17 38.04 38.45
N THR A 9 -45.83 38.68 37.48
CA THR A 9 -46.88 39.66 37.76
C THR A 9 -48.23 38.94 37.80
N SER A 10 -48.75 38.79 39.01
CA SER A 10 -50.12 38.39 39.31
C SER A 10 -51.05 39.59 39.03
N SER A 11 -51.91 39.50 38.01
CA SER A 11 -53.15 40.26 37.93
C SER A 11 -54.02 39.73 36.78
N VAL A 12 -55.34 39.86 36.94
CA VAL A 12 -56.42 39.56 35.98
C VAL A 12 -57.05 38.16 36.14
N LEU A 13 -57.86 38.04 37.21
CA LEU A 13 -59.13 37.31 37.15
C LEU A 13 -60.10 38.16 36.31
N SER A 14 -60.33 37.81 35.06
CA SER A 14 -61.34 38.43 34.20
C SER A 14 -61.93 37.37 33.29
N ASP A 15 -63.24 37.16 33.44
CA ASP A 15 -64.19 36.57 32.49
C ASP A 15 -63.65 35.46 31.59
N ASN A 16 -63.94 34.20 31.94
CA ASN A 16 -63.87 33.10 30.98
C ASN A 16 -64.99 33.29 29.96
N PRO A 17 -64.73 33.72 28.71
CA PRO A 17 -65.74 33.60 27.67
C PRO A 17 -66.02 32.11 27.50
N MET A 18 -67.26 31.67 27.73
CA MET A 18 -67.64 30.32 27.33
C MET A 18 -67.42 30.21 25.83
N MET A 19 -66.46 29.38 25.44
CA MET A 19 -66.15 29.04 24.06
C MET A 19 -67.46 28.61 23.38
N SER A 20 -67.78 29.20 22.23
CA SER A 20 -68.99 28.84 21.52
C SER A 20 -68.89 27.41 21.00
N GLU A 21 -70.02 26.73 20.83
CA GLU A 21 -70.05 25.39 20.24
C GLU A 21 -69.40 25.36 18.85
N GLN A 22 -69.52 26.46 18.09
CA GLN A 22 -68.91 26.61 16.79
C GLN A 22 -67.38 26.68 16.86
N ASP A 23 -66.82 27.39 17.85
CA ASP A 23 -65.38 27.43 18.08
C ASP A 23 -64.84 26.05 18.48
N ALA A 24 -65.59 25.31 19.32
CA ALA A 24 -65.25 23.94 19.69
C ALA A 24 -65.18 23.03 18.46
N GLN A 25 -66.16 23.14 17.54
CA GLN A 25 -66.19 22.35 16.31
C GLN A 25 -65.02 22.67 15.37
N LEU A 26 -64.67 23.95 15.20
CA LEU A 26 -63.52 24.36 14.37
C LEU A 26 -62.20 23.82 14.93
N ILE A 27 -62.04 23.86 16.26
CA ILE A 27 -60.86 23.30 16.93
C ILE A 27 -60.77 21.78 16.66
N VAL A 28 -61.87 21.04 16.83
CA VAL A 28 -61.92 19.59 16.56
C VAL A 28 -61.59 19.28 15.10
N GLN A 29 -62.12 20.05 14.14
CA GLN A 29 -61.81 19.87 12.72
C GLN A 29 -60.34 20.15 12.40
N SER A 30 -59.76 21.19 13.01
CA SER A 30 -58.33 21.50 12.87
C SER A 30 -57.46 20.36 13.43
N TYR A 31 -57.76 19.87 14.63
CA TYR A 31 -57.04 18.74 15.22
C TYR A 31 -57.15 17.47 14.37
N ASN A 32 -58.35 17.15 13.88
CA ASN A 32 -58.55 15.98 13.01
C ASN A 32 -57.74 16.09 11.71
N SER A 33 -57.67 17.27 11.11
CA SER A 33 -56.86 17.52 9.91
C SER A 33 -55.37 17.36 10.19
N THR A 34 -54.89 17.89 11.33
CA THR A 34 -53.50 17.72 11.76
C THR A 34 -53.17 16.25 12.02
N ILE A 35 -54.04 15.51 12.70
CA ILE A 35 -53.86 14.07 12.95
C ILE A 35 -53.76 13.31 11.63
N GLN A 36 -54.65 13.57 10.66
CA GLN A 36 -54.60 12.92 9.35
C GLN A 36 -53.30 13.23 8.59
N SER A 37 -52.80 14.47 8.69
CA SER A 37 -51.52 14.84 8.09
C SER A 37 -50.37 14.07 8.73
N LEU A 38 -50.33 13.99 10.06
CA LEU A 38 -49.29 13.28 10.80
C LEU A 38 -49.32 11.77 10.53
N VAL A 39 -50.50 11.16 10.39
CA VAL A 39 -50.64 9.75 10.01
C VAL A 39 -50.04 9.50 8.63
N LYS A 40 -50.37 10.33 7.64
CA LYS A 40 -49.80 10.22 6.28
C LYS A 40 -48.28 10.41 6.28
N GLU A 41 -47.78 11.36 7.06
CA GLU A 41 -46.34 11.58 7.19
C GLU A 41 -45.65 10.36 7.82
N ASN A 42 -46.26 9.77 8.86
CA ASN A 42 -45.76 8.56 9.50
C ASN A 42 -45.70 7.39 8.51
N ASP A 43 -46.76 7.18 7.72
CA ASP A 43 -46.79 6.13 6.68
C ASP A 43 -45.66 6.31 5.64
N VAL A 44 -45.38 7.55 5.25
CA VAL A 44 -44.28 7.88 4.31
C VAL A 44 -42.92 7.61 4.96
N LEU A 45 -42.73 8.02 6.21
CA LEU A 45 -41.50 7.79 6.95
C LEU A 45 -41.25 6.31 7.19
N GLN A 46 -42.29 5.53 7.48
CA GLN A 46 -42.19 4.09 7.66
C GLN A 46 -41.74 3.39 6.37
N LYS A 47 -42.30 3.77 5.21
CA LYS A 47 -41.84 3.24 3.92
C LYS A 47 -40.38 3.59 3.61
N LYS A 48 -39.97 4.83 3.90
CA LYS A 48 -38.56 5.24 3.73
C LYS A 48 -37.64 4.44 4.65
N LEU A 49 -38.06 4.19 5.89
CA LEU A 49 -37.29 3.37 6.83
C LEU A 49 -37.12 1.94 6.31
N GLU A 50 -38.18 1.33 5.78
CA GLU A 50 -38.13 0.00 5.15
C GLU A 50 -37.17 -0.03 3.96
N GLU A 51 -37.18 1.00 3.11
CA GLU A 51 -36.25 1.14 1.98
C GLU A 51 -34.80 1.28 2.46
N TYR A 52 -34.53 2.10 3.48
CA TYR A 52 -33.19 2.24 4.05
C TYR A 52 -32.67 0.91 4.63
N VAL A 53 -33.50 0.19 5.37
CA VAL A 53 -33.14 -1.13 5.93
C VAL A 53 -32.85 -2.14 4.82
N GLN A 54 -33.59 -2.10 3.72
CA GLN A 54 -33.34 -2.98 2.58
C GLN A 54 -32.02 -2.64 1.88
N ASN A 55 -31.75 -1.35 1.65
CA ASN A 55 -30.50 -0.89 1.06
C ASN A 55 -29.29 -1.27 1.93
N GLU A 56 -29.40 -1.11 3.26
CA GLU A 56 -28.34 -1.49 4.20
C GLU A 56 -28.02 -2.99 4.12
N LYS A 57 -29.05 -3.86 4.03
CA LYS A 57 -28.85 -5.30 3.83
C LYS A 57 -28.15 -5.64 2.52
N GLU A 58 -28.48 -4.94 1.43
CA GLU A 58 -27.84 -5.15 0.13
C GLU A 58 -26.37 -4.70 0.14
N GLU A 59 -26.07 -3.58 0.80
CA GLU A 59 -24.68 -3.13 0.99
C GLU A 59 -23.89 -4.10 1.87
N GLU A 60 -24.49 -4.61 2.94
CA GLU A 60 -23.86 -5.62 3.80
C GLU A 60 -23.54 -6.90 3.01
N GLN A 61 -24.46 -7.38 2.16
CA GLN A 61 -24.21 -8.54 1.30
C GLN A 61 -23.08 -8.29 0.29
N LYS A 62 -23.03 -7.10 -0.34
CA LYS A 62 -21.94 -6.72 -1.25
C LYS A 62 -20.60 -6.66 -0.51
N LEU A 63 -20.59 -6.15 0.72
CA LEU A 63 -19.40 -6.11 1.57
C LEU A 63 -18.93 -7.52 1.92
N GLN A 64 -19.84 -8.43 2.30
CA GLN A 64 -19.50 -9.83 2.58
C GLN A 64 -18.92 -10.55 1.36
N GLN A 65 -19.50 -10.36 0.17
CA GLN A 65 -18.98 -10.92 -1.08
C GLN A 65 -17.57 -10.39 -1.39
N THR A 66 -17.36 -9.08 -1.23
CA THR A 66 -16.06 -8.44 -1.45
C THR A 66 -15.01 -8.98 -0.48
N LYS A 67 -15.37 -9.13 0.80
CA LYS A 67 -14.49 -9.72 1.82
C LYS A 67 -14.07 -11.14 1.44
N HIS A 68 -15.01 -11.98 1.00
CA HIS A 68 -14.72 -13.34 0.58
C HIS A 68 -13.79 -13.40 -0.64
N GLN A 69 -13.95 -12.49 -1.60
CA GLN A 69 -13.05 -12.37 -2.74
C GLN A 69 -11.61 -12.02 -2.30
N TYR A 70 -11.44 -11.08 -1.36
CA TYR A 70 -10.14 -10.74 -0.82
C TYR A 70 -9.48 -11.90 -0.07
N GLU A 71 -10.23 -12.63 0.75
CA GLU A 71 -9.73 -13.83 1.45
C GLU A 71 -9.23 -14.90 0.46
N THR A 72 -9.96 -15.09 -0.63
CA THR A 72 -9.58 -16.00 -1.72
C THR A 72 -8.28 -15.53 -2.41
N GLN A 73 -8.14 -14.23 -2.68
CA GLN A 73 -6.92 -13.68 -3.27
C GLN A 73 -5.71 -13.82 -2.35
N ILE A 74 -5.87 -13.58 -1.05
CA ILE A 74 -4.81 -13.76 -0.04
C ILE A 74 -4.33 -15.22 -0.05
N THR A 75 -5.27 -16.17 -0.04
CA THR A 75 -4.96 -17.60 -0.07
C THR A 75 -4.19 -17.97 -1.33
N ARG A 76 -4.60 -17.45 -2.50
CA ARG A 76 -3.91 -17.68 -3.77
C ARG A 76 -2.49 -17.10 -3.79
N MET A 77 -2.28 -15.92 -3.22
CA MET A 77 -0.94 -15.32 -3.10
C MET A 77 -0.03 -16.18 -2.22
N GLU A 78 -0.53 -16.71 -1.11
CA GLU A 78 0.26 -17.57 -0.23
C GLU A 78 0.64 -18.88 -0.92
N GLN A 79 -0.27 -19.48 -1.70
CA GLN A 79 0.03 -20.66 -2.52
C GLN A 79 1.12 -20.39 -3.56
N LEU A 80 1.05 -19.26 -4.27
CA LEU A 80 2.07 -18.88 -5.25
C LEU A 80 3.43 -18.65 -4.60
N LYS A 81 3.45 -18.06 -3.40
CA LYS A 81 4.68 -17.87 -2.62
C LYS A 81 5.30 -19.20 -2.21
N GLN A 82 4.49 -20.17 -1.79
CA GLN A 82 4.97 -21.52 -1.48
C GLN A 82 5.51 -22.25 -2.71
N GLN A 83 4.85 -22.12 -3.86
CA GLN A 83 5.34 -22.67 -5.13
C GLN A 83 6.67 -22.05 -5.55
N GLN A 84 6.83 -20.74 -5.42
CA GLN A 84 8.09 -20.05 -5.72
C GLN A 84 9.23 -20.57 -4.84
N LEU A 85 8.97 -20.76 -3.54
CA LEU A 85 9.95 -21.32 -2.61
C LEU A 85 10.38 -22.73 -3.01
N GLN A 86 9.46 -23.57 -3.47
CA GLN A 86 9.78 -24.92 -3.97
C GLN A 86 10.67 -24.86 -5.22
N ILE A 87 10.33 -23.99 -6.17
CA ILE A 87 11.14 -23.78 -7.39
C ILE A 87 12.56 -23.33 -7.04
N ASP A 88 12.70 -22.43 -6.06
CA ASP A 88 14.01 -21.94 -5.65
C ASP A 88 14.84 -23.04 -4.97
N GLN A 89 14.22 -23.90 -4.16
CA GLN A 89 14.87 -25.08 -3.56
C GLN A 89 15.30 -26.09 -4.63
N GLU A 90 14.45 -26.37 -5.63
CA GLU A 90 14.79 -27.26 -6.74
C GLU A 90 15.95 -26.71 -7.57
N ARG A 91 15.96 -25.40 -7.85
CA ARG A 91 17.06 -24.73 -8.55
C ARG A 91 18.37 -24.84 -7.79
N GLU A 92 18.35 -24.65 -6.48
CA GLU A 92 19.53 -24.80 -5.64
C GLU A 92 20.06 -26.24 -5.69
N GLN A 93 19.18 -27.24 -5.57
CA GLN A 93 19.58 -28.65 -5.69
C GLN A 93 20.20 -28.97 -7.05
N ILE A 94 19.60 -28.50 -8.14
CA ILE A 94 20.14 -28.68 -9.51
C ILE A 94 21.52 -28.02 -9.62
N PHE A 95 21.67 -26.81 -9.08
CA PHE A 95 22.94 -26.08 -9.09
C PHE A 95 24.03 -26.83 -8.32
N THR A 96 23.75 -27.29 -7.10
CA THR A 96 24.70 -28.06 -6.29
C THR A 96 25.10 -29.37 -6.98
N ASN A 97 24.13 -30.08 -7.56
CA ASN A 97 24.38 -31.32 -8.31
C ASN A 97 25.25 -31.08 -9.55
N SER A 98 25.01 -29.98 -10.28
CA SER A 98 25.80 -29.60 -11.46
C SER A 98 27.26 -29.30 -11.09
N ILE A 99 27.49 -28.52 -10.02
CA ILE A 99 28.84 -28.25 -9.49
C ILE A 99 29.54 -29.55 -9.11
N PHE A 100 28.85 -30.43 -8.38
CA PHE A 100 29.42 -31.70 -7.94
C PHE A 100 29.84 -32.57 -9.13
N GLN A 101 29.02 -32.63 -10.20
CA GLN A 101 29.37 -33.36 -11.41
C GLN A 101 30.57 -32.74 -12.15
N GLN A 102 30.64 -31.40 -12.26
CA GLN A 102 31.81 -30.73 -12.84
C GLN A 102 33.09 -31.03 -12.05
N GLN A 103 33.04 -30.94 -10.72
CA GLN A 103 34.20 -31.25 -9.87
C GLN A 103 34.65 -32.70 -10.04
N LYS A 104 33.71 -33.65 -10.15
CA LYS A 104 34.01 -35.07 -10.38
C LYS A 104 34.73 -35.32 -11.71
N GLN A 105 34.51 -34.50 -12.74
CA GLN A 105 35.20 -34.61 -14.03
C GLN A 105 36.56 -33.90 -14.05
N LEU A 106 36.71 -32.78 -13.32
CA LEU A 106 37.94 -31.99 -13.32
C LEU A 106 39.04 -32.58 -12.42
N VAL A 107 38.68 -33.23 -11.31
CA VAL A 107 39.65 -33.78 -10.36
C VAL A 107 40.51 -34.92 -10.96
N PRO A 108 39.96 -35.92 -11.69
CA PRO A 108 40.77 -36.97 -12.31
C PRO A 108 41.72 -36.43 -13.39
N ASN A 109 41.27 -35.45 -14.17
CA ASN A 109 42.09 -34.84 -15.23
C ASN A 109 43.24 -34.02 -14.66
N ALA A 110 43.00 -33.25 -13.59
CA ALA A 110 44.06 -32.52 -12.91
C ALA A 110 45.09 -33.47 -12.25
N VAL A 111 44.63 -34.58 -11.67
CA VAL A 111 45.52 -35.60 -11.08
C VAL A 111 46.31 -36.34 -12.16
N ASN A 112 45.72 -36.67 -13.30
CA ASN A 112 46.45 -37.25 -14.44
C ASN A 112 47.49 -36.27 -15.00
N TYR A 113 47.15 -35.00 -15.17
CA TYR A 113 48.11 -33.97 -15.62
C TYR A 113 49.29 -33.82 -14.65
N LEU A 114 49.03 -33.78 -13.34
CA LEU A 114 50.08 -33.74 -12.32
C LEU A 114 50.92 -35.02 -12.32
N TYR A 115 50.30 -36.18 -12.52
CA TYR A 115 50.99 -37.46 -12.62
C TYR A 115 51.91 -37.50 -13.86
N GLU A 116 51.41 -37.11 -15.03
CA GLU A 116 52.21 -37.00 -16.26
C GLU A 116 53.35 -35.98 -16.12
N PHE A 117 53.09 -34.82 -15.52
CA PHE A 117 54.11 -33.79 -15.26
C PHE A 117 55.22 -34.31 -14.34
N LEU A 118 54.87 -34.97 -13.24
CA LEU A 118 55.85 -35.55 -12.30
C LEU A 118 56.66 -36.71 -12.89
N HIS A 119 56.14 -37.37 -13.94
CA HIS A 119 56.81 -38.51 -14.58
C HIS A 119 57.55 -38.13 -15.88
N GLN A 120 57.41 -36.88 -16.35
CA GLN A 120 58.17 -36.35 -17.49
C GLN A 120 59.61 -35.95 -17.13
N ASP A 121 59.90 -35.66 -15.87
CA ASP A 121 61.25 -35.26 -15.39
C ASP A 121 62.28 -36.42 -15.32
N GLN A 122 61.93 -37.64 -15.73
CA GLN A 122 62.89 -38.76 -15.83
C GLN A 122 63.38 -39.08 -17.25
N LYS A 123 62.99 -38.30 -18.26
CA LYS A 123 63.56 -38.43 -19.62
C LYS A 123 64.26 -37.12 -20.03
N GLN A 124 65.51 -37.28 -20.44
CA GLN A 124 66.55 -36.26 -20.58
C GLN A 124 66.19 -34.95 -21.31
N PRO A 125 66.93 -33.85 -21.03
CA PRO A 125 66.72 -32.56 -21.65
C PRO A 125 67.49 -32.45 -22.97
N SER A 126 66.77 -32.33 -24.07
CA SER A 126 67.30 -31.70 -25.28
C SER A 126 66.16 -31.10 -26.08
N HIS A 127 65.83 -29.85 -25.80
CA HIS A 127 65.83 -28.76 -26.77
C HIS A 127 65.09 -27.55 -26.17
N THR A 128 65.82 -26.46 -26.19
CA THR A 128 65.43 -25.06 -25.99
C THR A 128 64.14 -24.66 -26.71
N ASN A 129 63.47 -23.68 -26.08
CA ASN A 129 62.37 -22.84 -26.57
C ASN A 129 60.97 -23.45 -26.46
N ILE A 130 60.18 -22.90 -25.54
CA ILE A 130 58.89 -22.21 -25.77
C ILE A 130 58.28 -22.00 -24.37
N ILE A 131 58.68 -20.90 -23.72
CA ILE A 131 57.98 -20.37 -22.54
C ILE A 131 57.39 -19.03 -22.97
N HIS A 132 56.31 -19.09 -23.73
CA HIS A 132 55.38 -17.98 -23.89
C HIS A 132 54.07 -18.55 -24.42
N ASN A 133 52.95 -18.20 -23.79
CA ASN A 133 51.56 -18.49 -24.19
C ASN A 133 50.95 -19.85 -23.77
N GLN A 134 50.68 -20.06 -22.48
CA GLN A 134 49.67 -21.06 -22.06
C GLN A 134 48.60 -20.50 -21.10
N GLY A 135 48.63 -19.19 -20.82
CA GLY A 135 47.60 -18.50 -20.05
C GLY A 135 46.41 -17.97 -20.87
N MET A 136 46.46 -18.07 -22.21
CA MET A 136 45.37 -17.60 -23.10
C MET A 136 44.56 -18.73 -23.75
N ASP A 137 45.02 -19.98 -23.70
CA ASP A 137 44.35 -21.06 -24.45
C ASP A 137 43.18 -21.71 -23.71
N THR A 138 43.05 -21.51 -22.40
CA THR A 138 41.86 -21.98 -21.65
C THR A 138 40.61 -21.13 -21.90
N GLN A 139 40.75 -19.90 -22.39
CA GLN A 139 39.62 -19.14 -22.95
C GLN A 139 39.29 -19.54 -24.40
N ASN A 140 40.29 -19.94 -25.19
CA ASN A 140 40.06 -20.49 -26.54
C ASN A 140 39.38 -21.87 -26.52
N SER A 141 39.70 -22.72 -25.54
CA SER A 141 39.14 -24.08 -25.49
C SER A 141 37.65 -24.11 -25.10
N LEU A 142 37.14 -23.09 -24.39
CA LEU A 142 35.70 -22.93 -24.14
C LEU A 142 34.96 -22.35 -25.36
N MET A 143 35.65 -21.59 -26.22
CA MET A 143 35.12 -21.11 -27.49
C MET A 143 35.18 -22.14 -28.61
N GLN A 144 36.10 -23.11 -28.57
CA GLN A 144 36.17 -24.18 -29.56
C GLN A 144 35.05 -25.22 -29.44
N PHE A 145 34.39 -25.32 -28.28
CA PHE A 145 33.18 -26.14 -28.17
C PHE A 145 31.98 -25.56 -28.93
N ASP A 146 31.93 -24.23 -29.14
CA ASP A 146 30.94 -23.59 -30.01
C ASP A 146 31.31 -23.73 -31.51
N GLU A 147 32.60 -23.85 -31.84
CA GLU A 147 33.08 -24.01 -33.23
C GLU A 147 33.01 -25.45 -33.77
N ASP A 148 33.06 -26.50 -32.94
CA ASP A 148 32.98 -27.90 -33.42
C ASP A 148 31.55 -28.49 -33.43
N VAL A 149 30.60 -27.88 -32.72
CA VAL A 149 29.18 -28.28 -32.74
C VAL A 149 28.43 -27.56 -33.88
N SER A 150 28.80 -26.33 -34.21
CA SER A 150 28.20 -25.54 -35.30
C SER A 150 28.27 -26.23 -36.69
N PRO A 151 29.43 -26.73 -37.17
CA PRO A 151 29.53 -27.28 -38.53
C PRO A 151 28.85 -28.64 -38.70
N ARG A 152 28.62 -29.40 -37.60
CA ARG A 152 27.89 -30.68 -37.66
C ARG A 152 26.38 -30.51 -37.72
N ILE A 153 25.85 -29.39 -37.23
CA ILE A 153 24.43 -29.02 -37.34
C ILE A 153 24.16 -28.32 -38.69
N GLU A 154 25.10 -27.49 -39.18
CA GLU A 154 24.98 -26.84 -40.50
C GLU A 154 24.91 -27.81 -41.68
N GLN A 155 25.53 -29.00 -41.58
CA GLN A 155 25.49 -30.00 -42.65
C GLN A 155 24.21 -30.86 -42.67
N ASN A 156 23.40 -30.87 -41.60
CA ASN A 156 22.24 -31.75 -41.50
C ASN A 156 20.89 -31.02 -41.52
N ASP A 157 20.78 -29.78 -41.01
CA ASP A 157 19.54 -28.98 -41.19
C ASP A 157 19.74 -27.46 -40.90
N PRO A 158 20.05 -26.63 -41.91
CA PRO A 158 20.21 -25.18 -41.76
C PRO A 158 18.94 -24.45 -41.31
N SER A 159 17.77 -25.07 -41.45
CA SER A 159 16.50 -24.50 -41.00
C SER A 159 16.43 -24.49 -39.48
N LEU A 160 16.86 -25.57 -38.82
CA LEU A 160 16.82 -25.71 -37.37
C LEU A 160 17.68 -24.65 -36.66
N LEU A 161 18.85 -24.33 -37.21
CA LEU A 161 19.75 -23.32 -36.66
C LEU A 161 19.13 -21.91 -36.77
N LYS A 162 18.50 -21.60 -37.92
CA LYS A 162 17.76 -20.34 -38.10
C LYS A 162 16.59 -20.22 -37.13
N ASP A 163 15.84 -21.31 -36.92
CA ASP A 163 14.72 -21.35 -36.00
C ASP A 163 15.17 -21.15 -34.55
N LEU A 164 16.29 -21.75 -34.13
CA LEU A 164 16.90 -21.53 -32.82
C LEU A 164 17.37 -20.10 -32.60
N HIS A 165 18.03 -19.49 -33.61
CA HIS A 165 18.44 -18.09 -33.54
C HIS A 165 17.25 -17.15 -33.42
N LYS A 166 16.21 -17.40 -34.23
CA LYS A 166 14.96 -16.65 -34.18
C LYS A 166 14.28 -16.80 -32.82
N GLN A 167 14.19 -18.02 -32.29
CA GLN A 167 13.61 -18.28 -30.98
C GLN A 167 14.41 -17.60 -29.86
N LYS A 168 15.75 -17.60 -29.92
CA LYS A 168 16.62 -16.90 -28.97
C LYS A 168 16.40 -15.38 -29.01
N GLU A 169 16.25 -14.81 -30.20
CA GLU A 169 15.97 -13.40 -30.39
C GLU A 169 14.57 -13.03 -29.86
N GLU A 170 13.55 -13.83 -30.17
CA GLU A 170 12.19 -13.69 -29.65
C GLU A 170 12.16 -13.77 -28.12
N LEU A 171 12.88 -14.72 -27.52
CA LEU A 171 12.99 -14.85 -26.06
C LEU A 171 13.71 -13.64 -25.44
N GLY A 172 14.75 -13.13 -26.11
CA GLY A 172 15.46 -11.91 -25.71
C GLY A 172 14.54 -10.69 -25.71
N ASN A 173 13.73 -10.54 -26.76
CA ASN A 173 12.75 -9.47 -26.89
C ASN A 173 11.65 -9.58 -25.83
N GLN A 174 11.11 -10.78 -25.59
CA GLN A 174 10.12 -11.02 -24.53
C GLN A 174 10.68 -10.70 -23.14
N LYS A 175 11.92 -11.12 -22.85
CA LYS A 175 12.60 -10.80 -21.59
C LYS A 175 12.74 -9.29 -21.39
N ASN A 176 13.17 -8.56 -22.41
CA ASN A 176 13.33 -7.12 -22.35
C ASN A 176 11.99 -6.39 -22.17
N GLN A 177 10.92 -6.89 -22.79
CA GLN A 177 9.57 -6.37 -22.61
C GLN A 177 9.07 -6.57 -21.17
N LEU A 178 9.29 -7.76 -20.60
CA LEU A 178 8.90 -8.05 -19.22
C LEU A 178 9.69 -7.21 -18.21
N ILE A 179 11.00 -7.02 -18.43
CA ILE A 179 11.84 -6.15 -17.60
C ILE A 179 11.29 -4.72 -17.62
N SER A 180 10.96 -4.18 -18.79
CA SER A 180 10.39 -2.84 -18.92
C SER A 180 9.07 -2.70 -18.13
N GLN A 181 8.18 -3.68 -18.22
CA GLN A 181 6.91 -3.69 -17.46
C GLN A 181 7.12 -3.73 -15.95
N ILE A 182 8.06 -4.55 -15.48
CA ILE A 182 8.41 -4.63 -14.06
C ILE A 182 8.94 -3.28 -13.58
N LEU A 183 9.88 -2.67 -14.31
CA LEU A 183 10.45 -1.38 -13.94
C LEU A 183 9.40 -0.28 -13.88
N GLU A 184 8.46 -0.23 -14.83
CA GLU A 184 7.36 0.74 -14.82
C GLU A 184 6.43 0.54 -13.61
N SER A 185 6.09 -0.71 -13.27
CA SER A 185 5.27 -1.02 -12.10
C SER A 185 5.94 -0.62 -10.78
N LEU A 186 7.26 -0.84 -10.67
CA LEU A 186 8.05 -0.45 -9.50
C LEU A 186 8.14 1.07 -9.38
N ALA A 187 8.32 1.80 -10.49
CA ALA A 187 8.31 3.25 -10.50
C ALA A 187 6.97 3.81 -10.01
N LYS A 188 5.86 3.29 -10.53
CA LYS A 188 4.51 3.68 -10.11
C LYS A 188 4.24 3.38 -8.63
N TYR A 189 4.73 2.25 -8.12
CA TYR A 189 4.64 1.93 -6.69
C TYR A 189 5.46 2.91 -5.84
N ALA A 190 6.67 3.25 -6.26
CA ALA A 190 7.52 4.21 -5.56
C ALA A 190 6.87 5.60 -5.49
N GLU A 191 6.28 6.10 -6.58
CA GLU A 191 5.54 7.37 -6.62
C GLU A 191 4.35 7.36 -5.64
N LEU A 192 3.57 6.28 -5.61
CA LEU A 192 2.47 6.11 -4.67
C LEU A 192 2.94 6.10 -3.22
N GLN A 193 4.10 5.50 -2.91
CA GLN A 193 4.67 5.55 -1.56
C GLN A 193 5.17 6.95 -1.22
N LEU A 194 5.78 7.67 -2.17
CA LEU A 194 6.22 9.05 -1.96
C LEU A 194 5.05 9.99 -1.66
N GLN A 195 3.96 9.89 -2.44
CA GLN A 195 2.74 10.67 -2.18
C GLN A 195 2.14 10.35 -0.81
N LYS A 196 2.12 9.07 -0.41
CA LYS A 196 1.60 8.63 0.90
C LYS A 196 2.46 9.04 2.09
N CYS A 197 3.75 9.33 1.88
CA CYS A 197 4.68 9.78 2.91
C CYS A 197 4.96 11.29 2.87
N SER A 198 4.33 12.02 1.94
CA SER A 198 4.48 13.47 1.87
C SER A 198 3.92 14.12 3.14
N LYS A 199 4.76 14.91 3.81
CA LYS A 199 4.34 15.68 4.98
C LYS A 199 3.38 16.77 4.52
N LYS A 200 2.25 16.92 5.20
CA LYS A 200 1.24 17.96 4.93
C LYS A 200 1.26 19.00 6.04
N GLU A 201 1.00 20.26 5.72
CA GLU A 201 0.81 21.32 6.72
C GLU A 201 -0.59 21.20 7.35
N CYS A 202 -0.68 21.20 8.67
CA CYS A 202 -1.94 21.18 9.38
C CYS A 202 -2.59 22.58 9.41
N GLN A 203 -3.88 22.70 9.09
CA GLN A 203 -4.59 23.98 9.11
C GLN A 203 -4.79 24.57 10.52
N GLN A 204 -4.71 23.75 11.57
CA GLN A 204 -4.99 24.16 12.94
C GLN A 204 -3.71 24.50 13.72
N CYS A 205 -2.69 23.65 13.65
CA CYS A 205 -1.43 23.85 14.37
C CYS A 205 -0.27 24.35 13.49
N HIS A 206 -0.46 24.42 12.16
CA HIS A 206 0.57 24.82 11.17
C HIS A 206 1.84 23.95 11.14
N LEU A 207 1.86 22.83 11.86
CA LEU A 207 2.96 21.87 11.82
C LEU A 207 2.82 20.92 10.63
N LEU A 208 3.97 20.50 10.11
CA LEU A 208 4.07 19.44 9.11
C LEU A 208 3.85 18.07 9.78
N TYR A 209 2.90 17.29 9.29
CA TYR A 209 2.57 15.96 9.82
C TYR A 209 2.54 14.90 8.71
N ASN A 210 2.73 13.64 9.09
CA ASN A 210 2.57 12.50 8.20
C ASN A 210 1.14 11.94 8.35
N PRO A 211 0.33 11.90 7.28
CA PRO A 211 -1.02 11.35 7.34
C PRO A 211 -1.10 9.90 7.84
N ARG A 212 -0.05 9.08 7.65
CA ARG A 212 -0.02 7.69 8.13
C ARG A 212 0.10 7.56 9.65
N THR A 213 0.67 8.56 10.31
CA THR A 213 0.87 8.57 11.77
C THR A 213 -0.01 9.62 12.43
N ASN A 214 -1.14 9.96 11.80
CA ASN A 214 -2.09 10.95 12.30
C ASN A 214 -3.11 10.26 13.21
N TYR A 215 -2.90 10.37 14.52
CA TYR A 215 -3.81 9.85 15.53
C TYR A 215 -4.69 10.97 16.11
N ILE A 216 -5.72 10.58 16.86
CA ILE A 216 -6.72 11.51 17.42
C ILE A 216 -6.13 12.55 18.38
N ASP A 217 -4.95 12.30 18.91
CA ASP A 217 -4.24 13.16 19.86
C ASP A 217 -2.98 13.81 19.28
N SER A 218 -2.70 13.62 17.99
CA SER A 218 -1.47 14.08 17.36
C SER A 218 -1.42 15.60 17.13
N CYS A 219 -2.58 16.25 16.91
CA CYS A 219 -2.65 17.69 16.72
C CYS A 219 -2.99 18.41 18.03
N LEU A 220 -2.02 19.11 18.60
CA LEU A 220 -2.21 20.05 19.69
C LEU A 220 -2.43 21.45 19.11
N PHE A 221 -3.56 22.09 19.42
CA PHE A 221 -3.86 23.43 18.93
C PHE A 221 -4.73 24.24 19.90
N HIS A 222 -4.83 25.54 19.64
CA HIS A 222 -5.73 26.46 20.33
C HIS A 222 -6.91 26.80 19.42
N SER A 223 -8.14 26.47 19.83
CA SER A 223 -9.34 26.84 19.07
C SER A 223 -9.80 28.28 19.30
N GLY A 224 -9.13 29.02 20.19
CA GLY A 224 -9.47 30.40 20.55
C GLY A 224 -8.59 31.41 19.82
N LYS A 225 -9.06 32.66 19.71
CA LYS A 225 -8.26 33.77 19.18
C LYS A 225 -7.16 34.18 20.15
N LEU A 226 -6.00 34.60 19.61
CA LEU A 226 -4.93 35.25 20.36
C LEU A 226 -5.38 36.66 20.77
N LYS A 227 -5.19 37.00 22.05
CA LYS A 227 -5.41 38.34 22.60
C LYS A 227 -4.16 38.82 23.31
N PHE A 228 -3.95 40.13 23.32
CA PHE A 228 -2.80 40.77 23.96
C PHE A 228 -3.17 41.31 25.34
N TYR A 229 -3.06 40.47 26.37
CA TYR A 229 -3.11 40.82 27.82
C TYR A 229 -2.30 39.77 28.59
N SER A 230 -2.31 39.82 29.92
CA SER A 230 -1.56 38.90 30.77
C SER A 230 -2.07 37.45 30.75
N CYS A 231 -1.22 36.52 30.32
CA CYS A 231 -1.37 35.07 30.46
C CYS A 231 -1.56 34.69 31.94
N LYS A 232 -2.58 33.85 32.25
CA LYS A 232 -2.88 33.46 33.64
C LYS A 232 -1.78 32.66 34.33
N LYS A 233 -0.87 32.03 33.57
CA LYS A 233 0.19 31.17 34.14
C LYS A 233 1.51 31.93 34.35
N CYS A 234 1.91 32.77 33.41
CA CYS A 234 3.24 33.41 33.44
C CYS A 234 3.22 34.95 33.32
N GLY A 235 2.04 35.57 33.18
CA GLY A 235 1.92 37.02 33.05
C GLY A 235 2.34 37.60 31.69
N ALA A 236 2.74 36.78 30.71
CA ALA A 236 3.10 37.24 29.36
C ALA A 236 1.99 38.04 28.68
N ASP A 237 2.34 38.96 27.79
CA ASP A 237 1.42 39.92 27.16
C ASP A 237 0.49 39.32 26.08
N ASP A 238 0.51 38.02 25.88
CA ASP A 238 -0.31 37.30 24.92
C ASP A 238 -0.95 36.06 25.55
N TYR A 239 -2.19 35.73 25.14
CA TYR A 239 -2.83 34.47 25.51
C TYR A 239 -3.91 34.04 24.53
N TYR A 240 -4.21 32.74 24.51
CA TYR A 240 -5.32 32.18 23.74
C TYR A 240 -6.61 32.14 24.56
N THR A 241 -7.69 32.68 24.00
CA THR A 241 -9.01 32.73 24.65
C THR A 241 -9.61 31.37 25.02
N CYS A 242 -9.15 30.26 24.43
CA CYS A 242 -9.65 28.92 24.79
C CYS A 242 -9.22 28.46 26.20
N CYS A 243 -8.05 28.92 26.68
CA CYS A 243 -7.45 28.39 27.91
C CYS A 243 -6.79 29.45 28.79
N ASN A 244 -6.73 30.71 28.34
CA ASN A 244 -6.09 31.82 29.03
C ASN A 244 -4.59 31.62 29.29
N LYS A 245 -3.90 30.86 28.43
CA LYS A 245 -2.46 30.60 28.47
C LYS A 245 -1.79 31.08 27.16
N CYS A 246 -0.54 31.52 27.26
CA CYS A 246 0.31 31.84 26.10
C CYS A 246 0.91 30.58 25.47
N ILE A 247 1.48 30.72 24.27
CA ILE A 247 2.11 29.60 23.53
C ILE A 247 3.25 28.93 24.31
N ARG A 248 4.01 29.70 25.11
CA ARG A 248 5.11 29.18 25.95
C ARG A 248 4.59 28.33 27.12
N CYS A 249 3.36 28.59 27.55
CA CYS A 249 2.75 27.91 28.69
C CYS A 249 1.94 26.67 28.29
N SER A 250 1.52 26.58 27.03
CA SER A 250 0.69 25.51 26.47
C SER A 250 0.80 25.50 24.95
N GLU A 251 1.32 24.43 24.37
CA GLU A 251 1.43 24.27 22.91
C GLU A 251 0.04 24.17 22.24
N GLY A 252 -0.93 23.56 22.95
CA GLY A 252 -2.34 23.53 22.59
C GLY A 252 -3.21 23.33 23.81
N CYS A 253 -4.49 23.66 23.70
CA CYS A 253 -5.51 23.45 24.75
C CYS A 253 -6.50 22.31 24.39
N LYS A 254 -6.46 21.86 23.13
CA LYS A 254 -7.29 20.78 22.57
C LYS A 254 -6.42 19.84 21.76
N THR A 255 -6.90 18.60 21.62
CA THR A 255 -6.29 17.55 20.83
C THR A 255 -7.26 17.07 19.75
N ASN A 256 -6.77 16.83 18.54
CA ASN A 256 -7.54 16.19 17.47
C ASN A 256 -6.59 15.55 16.43
N PHE A 257 -7.14 14.94 15.38
CA PHE A 257 -6.40 14.62 14.17
C PHE A 257 -5.92 15.91 13.48
N HIS A 258 -4.72 15.89 12.90
CA HIS A 258 -4.31 16.95 11.99
C HIS A 258 -5.23 16.99 10.77
N GLN A 259 -5.59 18.20 10.33
CA GLN A 259 -6.40 18.43 9.15
C GLN A 259 -5.55 19.15 8.09
N PRO A 260 -5.51 18.67 6.84
CA PRO A 260 -4.70 19.30 5.80
C PRO A 260 -5.21 20.71 5.49
N LYS A 261 -4.28 21.64 5.29
CA LYS A 261 -4.59 22.97 4.75
C LYS A 261 -5.13 22.82 3.32
N PRO A 262 -6.26 23.47 2.98
CA PRO A 262 -6.83 23.42 1.64
C PRO A 262 -5.91 24.04 0.58
#